data_AF-S0F6M8-F1
#
_entry.id   AF-S0F6M8-F1
#
_cell.length_a   1.000
_cell.length_b   1.000
_cell.length_c   1.000
_cell.angle_alpha   90.00
_cell.angle_beta   90.00
_cell.angle_gamma   90.00
#
_symmetry.space_group_name_H-M   'P 1'
#
loop_
_entity.id
_entity.type
_entity.pdbx_description
1 polymer ?
#
loop_
_entity_poly.entity_id
_entity_poly.type
_entity_poly.pdbx_seq_one_letter_code
_entity_poly.pdbx_strand_id
1 'polypeptide(L)'
;MKKNIWFVLTGFSILSWPVFAQPCPLVPTDVCAEAKVTVSVEGGEKEYATCNAGLAGNMEESRIIWIQRYLSVSLPLRKLKVTSPYGFRRDPFTGKKIFHGGLDLHARGEKVMAMMAGIVVKVGQDNASGKYVVLRHGNYQVSYCHLSRILVETGRKVCPAEPVGITGS
;
A
#
# COMPACT_ATOMS: atom_id res chain seq x y z
N MET A 1 -39.57 28.63 -17.75
CA MET A 1 -38.84 27.66 -18.60
C MET A 1 -37.77 28.39 -19.40
N LYS A 2 -36.50 28.33 -18.98
CA LYS A 2 -35.31 28.57 -19.83
C LYS A 2 -34.17 27.73 -19.24
N LYS A 3 -33.69 26.75 -20.00
CA LYS A 3 -32.54 25.90 -19.69
C LYS A 3 -31.35 26.51 -20.41
N ASN A 4 -30.31 26.91 -19.67
CA ASN A 4 -29.06 27.36 -20.28
C ASN A 4 -28.00 26.29 -20.06
N ILE A 5 -27.76 25.51 -21.11
CA ILE A 5 -26.59 24.65 -21.27
C ILE A 5 -25.50 25.54 -21.84
N TRP A 6 -24.36 25.60 -21.16
CA TRP A 6 -23.11 26.11 -21.73
C TRP A 6 -22.05 25.02 -21.60
N PHE A 7 -21.71 24.44 -22.76
CA PHE A 7 -20.48 23.67 -22.96
C PHE A 7 -19.44 24.66 -23.49
N VAL A 8 -18.32 24.80 -22.79
CA VAL A 8 -17.12 25.46 -23.33
C VAL A 8 -15.97 24.47 -23.26
N LEU A 9 -15.67 23.88 -24.42
CA LEU A 9 -14.41 23.24 -24.71
C LEU A 9 -13.43 24.34 -25.13
N THR A 10 -12.46 24.67 -24.29
CA THR A 10 -11.19 25.28 -24.71
C THR A 10 -10.13 25.13 -23.62
N GLY A 11 -8.94 24.66 -24.00
CA GLY A 11 -7.71 24.96 -23.26
C GLY A 11 -7.02 23.77 -22.62
N PHE A 12 -6.46 22.88 -23.44
CA PHE A 12 -5.31 22.07 -23.04
C PHE A 12 -4.14 23.01 -22.76
N SER A 13 -3.78 23.21 -21.49
CA SER A 13 -2.56 23.89 -21.10
C SER A 13 -1.74 22.95 -20.23
N ILE A 14 -0.88 22.18 -20.90
CA ILE A 14 0.19 21.39 -20.30
C ILE A 14 1.28 22.35 -19.80
N LEU A 15 1.13 22.82 -18.56
CA LEU A 15 2.27 23.26 -17.76
C LEU A 15 2.79 22.02 -17.04
N SER A 16 3.91 21.52 -17.55
CA SER A 16 4.66 20.42 -16.97
C SER A 16 5.13 20.79 -15.58
N TRP A 17 4.44 20.31 -14.55
CA TRP A 17 5.08 20.19 -13.25
C TRP A 17 6.14 19.10 -13.35
N PRO A 18 7.38 19.35 -12.89
CA PRO A 18 8.36 18.30 -12.77
C PRO A 18 7.85 17.34 -11.71
N VAL A 19 7.40 16.17 -12.16
CA VAL A 19 7.29 14.98 -11.35
C VAL A 19 8.70 14.69 -10.86
N PHE A 20 9.07 15.24 -9.70
CA PHE A 20 10.17 14.71 -8.90
C PHE A 20 9.73 13.36 -8.35
N ALA A 21 9.61 12.38 -9.24
CA ALA A 21 9.82 10.99 -8.88
C ALA A 21 11.31 10.92 -8.57
N GLN A 22 11.68 11.01 -7.30
CA GLN A 22 12.94 10.41 -6.89
C GLN A 22 12.77 8.92 -7.15
N PRO A 23 13.50 8.30 -8.10
CA PRO A 23 13.49 6.86 -8.21
C PRO A 23 14.03 6.32 -6.90
N CYS A 24 13.22 5.54 -6.17
CA CYS A 24 13.74 4.65 -5.14
C CYS A 24 14.71 3.70 -5.84
N PRO A 25 16.03 3.78 -5.61
CA PRO A 25 17.01 3.05 -6.41
C PRO A 25 17.13 1.57 -5.98
N LEU A 26 16.16 1.05 -5.21
CA LEU A 26 16.25 -0.28 -4.60
C LEU A 26 15.24 -1.28 -5.16
N VAL A 27 14.36 -0.89 -6.08
CA VAL A 27 13.40 -1.82 -6.70
C VAL A 27 13.24 -1.45 -8.18
N PRO A 28 13.58 -2.35 -9.13
CA PRO A 28 13.29 -2.15 -10.54
C PRO A 28 11.81 -1.84 -10.74
N THR A 29 11.50 -0.87 -11.62
CA THR A 29 10.14 -0.39 -11.93
C THR A 29 9.17 -1.49 -12.38
N ASP A 30 9.73 -2.64 -12.74
CA ASP A 30 9.03 -3.76 -13.34
C ASP A 30 8.46 -4.71 -12.26
N VAL A 31 8.92 -4.60 -11.01
CA VAL A 31 8.50 -5.45 -9.88
C VAL A 31 7.08 -5.11 -9.38
N CYS A 32 6.56 -3.94 -9.72
CA CYS A 32 5.18 -3.55 -9.42
C CYS A 32 4.15 -4.26 -10.35
N ALA A 33 4.58 -4.84 -11.48
CA ALA A 33 3.74 -5.69 -12.30
C ALA A 33 3.94 -7.14 -11.85
N GLU A 34 2.92 -7.71 -11.21
CA GLU A 34 2.72 -9.16 -11.02
C GLU A 34 4.04 -9.94 -10.91
N ALA A 35 4.61 -9.99 -9.71
CA ALA A 35 5.89 -10.65 -9.46
C ALA A 35 5.84 -12.14 -9.79
N LYS A 36 5.98 -12.49 -11.08
CA LYS A 36 6.40 -13.80 -11.55
C LYS A 36 7.91 -13.82 -11.48
N VAL A 37 8.44 -14.50 -10.48
CA VAL A 37 9.88 -14.75 -10.39
C VAL A 37 10.19 -15.99 -11.21
N THR A 38 10.76 -15.79 -12.39
CA THR A 38 11.43 -16.84 -13.15
C THR A 38 12.84 -17.00 -12.59
N VAL A 39 13.09 -18.06 -11.82
CA VAL A 39 14.45 -18.40 -11.37
C VAL A 39 15.11 -19.22 -12.47
N SER A 40 16.14 -18.67 -13.10
CA SER A 40 17.00 -19.40 -14.02
C SER A 40 18.02 -20.18 -13.18
N VAL A 41 17.72 -21.45 -12.90
CA VAL A 41 18.70 -22.41 -12.38
C VAL A 41 19.29 -23.13 -13.60
N GLU A 42 20.61 -23.36 -13.64
CA GLU A 42 21.22 -24.20 -14.67
C GLU A 42 20.46 -25.54 -14.73
N GLY A 43 19.71 -25.76 -15.80
CA GLY A 43 18.77 -26.88 -15.93
C GLY A 43 17.29 -26.54 -16.22
N GLY A 44 16.95 -25.27 -16.47
CA GLY A 44 15.67 -24.86 -17.07
C GLY A 44 14.80 -23.95 -16.18
N GLU A 45 13.95 -23.16 -16.83
CA GLU A 45 13.03 -22.22 -16.18
C GLU A 45 11.97 -22.99 -15.39
N LYS A 46 11.87 -22.74 -14.08
CA LYS A 46 10.80 -23.29 -13.24
C LYS A 46 9.97 -22.18 -12.62
N GLU A 47 8.66 -22.26 -12.84
CA GLU A 47 7.67 -21.32 -12.32
C GLU A 47 7.17 -21.84 -10.97
N TYR A 48 7.45 -21.10 -9.88
CA TYR A 48 7.02 -21.48 -8.53
C TYR A 48 5.96 -20.51 -8.01
N ALA A 49 4.75 -21.02 -7.75
CA ALA A 49 3.65 -20.26 -7.16
C ALA A 49 3.92 -19.97 -5.67
N THR A 50 3.72 -18.73 -5.25
CA THR A 50 3.87 -18.32 -3.85
C THR A 50 2.65 -18.73 -3.01
N CYS A 51 2.62 -19.99 -2.59
CA CYS A 51 1.87 -20.41 -1.40
C CYS A 51 2.55 -21.64 -0.78
N ASN A 52 2.79 -21.55 0.53
CA ASN A 52 3.48 -22.48 1.42
C ASN A 52 3.59 -23.94 0.92
N ALA A 53 4.80 -24.35 0.52
CA ALA A 53 5.19 -25.75 0.44
C ALA A 53 6.61 -25.91 1.02
N GLY A 54 6.80 -26.97 1.80
CA GLY A 54 8.00 -27.25 2.59
C GLY A 54 9.31 -27.09 1.82
N LEU A 55 10.31 -26.57 2.52
CA LEU A 55 11.67 -26.40 2.00
C LEU A 55 12.37 -27.76 1.92
N ALA A 56 12.06 -28.52 0.88
CA ALA A 56 12.93 -29.55 0.33
C ALA A 56 13.68 -28.95 -0.87
N GLY A 57 14.50 -27.93 -0.61
CA GLY A 57 15.24 -27.17 -1.63
C GLY A 57 16.65 -26.80 -1.15
N ASN A 58 17.53 -26.54 -2.10
CA ASN A 58 18.95 -26.18 -1.89
C ASN A 58 19.07 -24.96 -0.93
N MET A 59 20.15 -24.89 -0.14
CA MET A 59 20.49 -23.76 0.73
C MET A 59 20.39 -22.40 -0.01
N GLU A 60 20.82 -22.36 -1.28
CA GLU A 60 20.79 -21.12 -2.08
C GLU A 60 19.37 -20.71 -2.48
N GLU A 61 18.51 -21.66 -2.84
CA GLU A 61 17.09 -21.39 -3.13
C GLU A 61 16.37 -20.87 -1.88
N SER A 62 16.66 -21.49 -0.72
CA SER A 62 16.13 -21.06 0.56
C SER A 62 16.55 -19.62 0.89
N ARG A 63 17.82 -19.27 0.62
CA ARG A 63 18.37 -17.93 0.82
C ARG A 63 17.68 -16.90 -0.09
N ILE A 64 17.53 -17.20 -1.38
CA ILE A 64 16.85 -16.34 -2.35
C ILE A 64 15.40 -16.09 -1.94
N ILE A 65 14.67 -17.16 -1.58
CA ILE A 65 13.27 -17.05 -1.12
C ILE A 65 13.18 -16.16 0.13
N TRP A 66 14.12 -16.29 1.07
CA TRP A 66 14.12 -15.50 2.28
C TRP A 66 14.37 -14.01 2.00
N ILE A 67 15.37 -13.71 1.16
CA ILE A 67 15.68 -12.34 0.73
C ILE A 67 14.49 -11.72 0.01
N GLN A 68 13.86 -12.44 -0.92
CA GLN A 68 12.70 -11.96 -1.66
C GLN A 68 11.50 -11.68 -0.73
N ARG A 69 11.23 -12.54 0.25
CA ARG A 69 10.18 -12.31 1.25
C ARG A 69 10.47 -11.11 2.14
N TYR A 70 11.72 -10.91 2.51
CA TYR A 70 12.10 -9.76 3.33
C TYR A 70 11.94 -8.44 2.57
N LEU A 71 12.27 -8.44 1.27
CA LEU A 71 12.15 -7.26 0.40
C LEU A 71 10.71 -7.01 -0.11
N SER A 72 9.81 -7.99 0.00
CA SER A 72 8.43 -7.86 -0.48
C SER A 72 7.48 -7.13 0.47
N VAL A 73 7.96 -6.79 1.68
CA VAL A 73 7.18 -6.09 2.70
C VAL A 73 7.91 -4.85 3.19
N SER A 74 7.15 -3.84 3.62
CA SER A 74 7.68 -2.68 4.32
C SER A 74 6.83 -2.31 5.51
N LEU A 75 7.43 -1.59 6.47
CA LEU A 75 6.66 -0.95 7.52
C LEU A 75 5.85 0.22 6.92
N PRO A 76 4.64 0.50 7.45
CA PRO A 76 3.80 1.59 6.95
C PRO A 76 4.31 2.97 7.40
N LEU A 77 5.14 3.02 8.46
CA LEU A 77 5.74 4.23 9.02
C LEU A 77 7.20 3.99 9.36
N ARG A 78 8.00 5.06 9.42
CA ARG A 78 9.43 4.98 9.79
C ARG A 78 9.65 4.55 11.24
N LYS A 79 8.74 4.94 12.14
CA LYS A 79 8.75 4.56 13.56
C LYS A 79 7.40 3.98 13.91
N LEU A 80 7.39 2.80 14.50
CA LEU A 80 6.16 2.15 14.97
C LEU A 80 5.99 2.38 16.46
N LYS A 81 4.93 3.12 16.82
CA LYS A 81 4.46 3.22 18.20
C LYS A 81 2.96 2.94 18.20
N VAL A 82 2.58 1.78 18.68
CA VAL A 82 1.18 1.37 18.79
C VAL A 82 0.49 2.20 19.86
N THR A 83 -0.61 2.86 19.50
CA THR A 83 -1.48 3.58 20.44
C THR A 83 -2.73 2.78 20.76
N SER A 84 -3.24 2.01 19.79
CA SER A 84 -4.36 1.08 19.99
C SER A 84 -4.13 -0.21 19.22
N PRO A 85 -4.14 -1.38 19.89
CA PRO A 85 -3.97 -2.66 19.22
C PRO A 85 -5.25 -3.10 18.49
N TYR A 86 -5.09 -4.04 17.57
CA TYR A 86 -6.19 -4.80 16.98
C TYR A 86 -6.86 -5.72 18.01
N GLY A 87 -8.16 -5.94 17.86
CA GLY A 87 -8.93 -6.87 18.67
C GLY A 87 -9.81 -6.17 19.70
N PHE A 88 -10.25 -6.93 20.71
CA PHE A 88 -11.17 -6.39 21.71
C PHE A 88 -10.45 -5.51 22.73
N ARG A 89 -10.96 -4.29 22.91
CA ARG A 89 -10.50 -3.35 23.94
C ARG A 89 -11.67 -2.83 24.77
N ARG A 90 -11.38 -2.32 25.96
CA ARG A 90 -12.38 -1.57 26.73
C ARG A 90 -12.50 -0.17 26.15
N ASP A 91 -13.73 0.23 25.88
CA ASP A 91 -14.05 1.58 25.50
C ASP A 91 -13.74 2.53 26.67
N PRO A 92 -12.94 3.59 26.47
CA PRO A 92 -12.48 4.44 27.56
C PRO A 92 -13.60 5.29 28.18
N PHE A 93 -14.75 5.44 27.51
CA PHE A 93 -15.86 6.27 27.99
C PHE A 93 -16.98 5.45 28.63
N THR A 94 -17.29 4.30 28.04
CA THR A 94 -18.42 3.44 28.44
C THR A 94 -17.99 2.18 29.19
N GLY A 95 -16.69 1.84 29.20
CA GLY A 95 -16.15 0.62 29.80
C GLY A 95 -16.53 -0.68 29.07
N LYS A 96 -17.36 -0.60 28.03
CA LYS A 96 -17.83 -1.76 27.26
C LYS A 96 -16.71 -2.35 26.41
N LYS A 97 -16.76 -3.65 26.17
CA LYS A 97 -15.83 -4.34 25.28
C LYS A 97 -16.22 -4.04 23.83
N ILE A 98 -15.37 -3.30 23.13
CA ILE A 98 -15.54 -2.97 21.70
C ILE A 98 -14.45 -3.66 20.88
N PHE A 99 -14.80 -4.07 19.66
CA PHE A 99 -13.84 -4.68 18.74
C PHE A 99 -13.20 -3.60 17.87
N HIS A 100 -11.87 -3.55 17.88
CA HIS A 100 -11.09 -2.67 17.03
C HIS A 100 -10.53 -3.46 15.84
N GLY A 101 -11.10 -3.21 14.65
CA GLY A 101 -10.73 -3.89 13.40
C GLY A 101 -9.45 -3.38 12.74
N GLY A 102 -8.68 -2.52 13.42
CA GLY A 102 -7.45 -1.91 12.88
C GLY A 102 -6.32 -1.86 13.91
N LEU A 103 -5.18 -1.32 13.49
CA LEU A 103 -4.01 -1.07 14.34
C LEU A 103 -3.71 0.43 14.27
N ASP A 104 -3.84 1.12 15.41
CA ASP A 104 -3.56 2.55 15.48
C ASP A 104 -2.09 2.77 15.81
N LEU A 105 -1.44 3.56 14.96
CA LEU A 105 -0.05 3.94 15.09
C LEU A 105 0.06 5.44 15.31
N HIS A 106 0.90 5.84 16.26
CA HIS A 106 1.22 7.25 16.46
C HIS A 106 1.99 7.79 15.26
N ALA A 107 1.47 8.85 14.64
CA ALA A 107 2.11 9.58 13.56
C ALA A 107 1.64 11.04 13.56
N ARG A 108 2.44 11.96 13.00
CA ARG A 108 2.08 13.37 12.85
C ARG A 108 2.61 13.93 11.53
N GLY A 109 1.77 13.93 10.49
CA GLY A 109 2.15 14.46 9.17
C GLY A 109 3.26 13.69 8.46
N GLU A 110 3.46 12.41 8.78
CA GLU A 110 4.50 11.58 8.16
C GLU A 110 4.00 10.92 6.88
N LYS A 111 4.92 10.54 5.99
CA LYS A 111 4.57 9.70 4.82
C LYS A 111 4.14 8.32 5.30
N VAL A 112 2.96 7.89 4.87
CA VAL A 112 2.52 6.50 5.04
C VAL A 112 2.85 5.69 3.80
N MET A 113 3.45 4.53 4.00
CA MET A 113 3.97 3.68 2.94
C MET A 113 3.09 2.45 2.70
N ALA A 114 3.01 1.99 1.45
CA ALA A 114 2.40 0.72 1.10
C ALA A 114 3.20 -0.42 1.72
N MET A 115 2.55 -1.29 2.51
CA MET A 115 3.23 -2.38 3.22
C MET A 115 3.62 -3.52 2.30
N MET A 116 2.92 -3.68 1.17
CA MET A 116 3.08 -4.76 0.21
C MET A 116 2.82 -4.22 -1.20
N ALA A 117 3.28 -4.94 -2.22
CA ALA A 117 2.91 -4.64 -3.60
C ALA A 117 1.40 -4.83 -3.80
N GLY A 118 0.73 -3.91 -4.48
CA GLY A 118 -0.72 -3.99 -4.66
C GLY A 118 -1.30 -2.96 -5.61
N ILE A 119 -2.63 -2.91 -5.67
CA ILE A 119 -3.38 -1.94 -6.47
C ILE A 119 -4.30 -1.12 -5.57
N VAL A 120 -4.36 0.18 -5.80
CA VAL A 120 -5.32 1.07 -5.13
C VAL A 120 -6.71 0.76 -5.66
N VAL A 121 -7.57 0.20 -4.81
CA VAL A 121 -8.95 -0.16 -5.17
C VAL A 121 -9.96 0.89 -4.76
N LYS A 122 -9.61 1.75 -3.80
CA LYS A 122 -10.49 2.83 -3.34
C LYS A 122 -9.70 3.98 -2.76
N VAL A 123 -10.15 5.18 -3.07
CA VAL A 123 -9.73 6.43 -2.42
C VAL A 123 -11.00 7.18 -2.05
N GLY A 124 -11.05 7.79 -0.86
CA GLY A 124 -12.25 8.49 -0.43
C GLY A 124 -12.08 9.26 0.88
N GLN A 125 -13.20 9.79 1.34
CA GLN A 125 -13.29 10.45 2.64
C GLN A 125 -14.67 10.15 3.27
N ASP A 126 -14.67 9.80 4.54
CA ASP A 126 -15.90 9.65 5.33
C ASP A 126 -15.69 10.07 6.80
N ASN A 127 -16.78 10.13 7.58
CA ASN A 127 -16.74 10.62 8.96
C ASN A 127 -16.04 9.66 9.92
N ALA A 128 -16.00 8.36 9.63
CA ALA A 128 -15.39 7.37 10.50
C ALA A 128 -13.89 7.23 10.24
N SER A 129 -13.49 7.21 8.97
CA SER A 129 -12.13 6.94 8.52
C SER A 129 -11.34 8.20 8.18
N GLY A 130 -11.97 9.38 8.12
CA GLY A 130 -11.35 10.57 7.53
C GLY A 130 -11.02 10.33 6.05
N LYS A 131 -9.95 10.94 5.54
CA LYS A 131 -9.43 10.57 4.21
C LYS A 131 -8.74 9.22 4.29
N TYR A 132 -9.00 8.36 3.30
CA TYR A 132 -8.45 7.02 3.29
C TYR A 132 -8.07 6.53 1.90
N VAL A 133 -7.19 5.53 1.90
CA VAL A 133 -6.77 4.75 0.73
C VAL A 133 -6.92 3.27 1.06
N VAL A 134 -7.50 2.49 0.16
CA VAL A 134 -7.58 1.03 0.28
C VAL A 134 -6.73 0.40 -0.82
N LEU A 135 -5.76 -0.41 -0.43
CA LEU A 135 -4.94 -1.23 -1.30
C LEU A 135 -5.44 -2.68 -1.27
N ARG A 136 -5.44 -3.33 -2.44
CA ARG A 136 -5.62 -4.79 -2.56
C ARG A 136 -4.27 -5.45 -2.84
N HIS A 137 -3.97 -6.48 -2.05
CA HIS A 137 -2.75 -7.29 -2.12
C HIS A 137 -3.17 -8.76 -2.27
N GLY A 138 -3.27 -9.24 -3.51
CA GLY A 138 -3.86 -10.55 -3.79
C GLY A 138 -5.28 -10.66 -3.20
N ASN A 139 -5.44 -11.56 -2.22
CA ASN A 139 -6.71 -11.82 -1.54
C ASN A 139 -7.01 -10.90 -0.35
N TYR A 140 -6.06 -10.05 0.04
CA TYR A 140 -6.19 -9.16 1.20
C TYR A 140 -6.44 -7.72 0.77
N GLN A 141 -7.11 -6.96 1.64
CA GLN A 141 -7.22 -5.51 1.51
C GLN A 141 -6.71 -4.84 2.78
N VAL A 142 -5.97 -3.74 2.60
CA VAL A 142 -5.43 -2.92 3.68
C VAL A 142 -5.90 -1.49 3.47
N SER A 143 -6.56 -0.93 4.48
CA SER A 143 -7.01 0.46 4.49
C SER A 143 -6.07 1.33 5.34
N TYR A 144 -5.67 2.46 4.77
CA TYR A 144 -4.93 3.51 5.44
C TYR A 144 -5.90 4.66 5.71
N CYS A 145 -6.23 4.90 6.97
CA CYS A 145 -7.22 5.87 7.40
C CYS A 145 -6.59 7.07 8.10
N HIS A 146 -7.43 8.07 8.40
CA HIS A 146 -7.08 9.31 9.09
C HIS A 146 -5.93 10.06 8.42
N LEU A 147 -5.92 10.08 7.09
CA LEU A 147 -4.91 10.78 6.31
C LEU A 147 -5.21 12.29 6.26
N SER A 148 -4.17 13.12 6.26
CA SER A 148 -4.30 14.55 5.96
C SER A 148 -4.33 14.77 4.44
N ARG A 149 -3.54 13.98 3.70
CA ARG A 149 -3.41 14.06 2.24
C ARG A 149 -3.28 12.67 1.64
N ILE A 150 -3.91 12.46 0.48
CA ILE A 150 -3.76 11.26 -0.34
C ILE A 150 -2.75 11.55 -1.45
N LEU A 151 -1.86 10.60 -1.76
CA LEU A 151 -0.80 10.76 -2.77
C LEU A 151 -0.99 9.85 -4.00
N VAL A 152 -2.03 9.02 -4.00
CA VAL A 152 -2.29 8.02 -5.04
C VAL A 152 -3.76 8.05 -5.47
N GLU A 153 -4.04 7.50 -6.64
CA GLU A 153 -5.38 7.44 -7.24
C GLU A 153 -5.82 5.99 -7.45
N THR A 154 -7.13 5.76 -7.54
CA THR A 154 -7.69 4.43 -7.81
C THR A 154 -7.13 3.87 -9.12
N GLY A 155 -6.76 2.58 -9.12
CA GLY A 155 -6.14 1.89 -10.25
C GLY A 155 -4.61 1.94 -10.26
N ARG A 156 -3.98 2.80 -9.44
CA ARG A 156 -2.52 2.86 -9.31
C ARG A 156 -1.97 1.58 -8.71
N LYS A 157 -0.99 0.97 -9.38
CA LYS A 157 -0.13 -0.08 -8.79
C LYS A 157 0.92 0.59 -7.89
N VAL A 158 1.17 -0.01 -6.72
CA VAL A 158 2.15 0.47 -5.76
C VAL A 158 3.10 -0.64 -5.34
N CYS A 159 4.36 -0.31 -5.15
CA CYS A 159 5.38 -1.22 -4.62
C CYS A 159 5.50 -1.06 -3.08
N PRO A 160 6.09 -2.05 -2.37
CA PRO A 160 6.43 -1.89 -0.96
C PRO A 160 7.28 -0.63 -0.76
N ALA A 161 7.09 0.06 0.37
CA ALA A 161 7.72 1.34 0.70
C ALA A 161 7.36 2.54 -0.19
N GLU A 162 6.44 2.41 -1.16
CA GLU A 162 5.94 3.54 -1.95
C GLU A 162 4.98 4.41 -1.09
N PRO A 163 5.13 5.75 -1.09
CA PRO A 163 4.23 6.63 -0.33
C PRO A 163 2.83 6.66 -0.91
N VAL A 164 1.81 6.36 -0.09
CA VAL A 164 0.40 6.40 -0.50
C VAL A 164 -0.38 7.58 0.07
N GLY A 165 0.15 8.21 1.12
CA GLY A 165 -0.52 9.30 1.82
C GLY A 165 0.41 10.04 2.78
N ILE A 166 -0.15 11.07 3.41
CA ILE A 166 0.42 11.75 4.57
C ILE A 166 -0.54 11.54 5.74
N THR A 167 -0.03 11.11 6.90
CA THR A 167 -0.86 10.89 8.10
C THR A 167 -1.50 12.19 8.57
N GLY A 168 -2.70 12.07 9.16
CA GLY A 168 -3.40 13.16 9.83
C GLY A 168 -2.97 13.34 11.28
N SER A 169 -3.92 13.84 12.07
CA SER A 169 -3.79 14.15 13.49
C SER A 169 -4.95 13.59 14.29
#